data_AF-A0A831TXU8-F1
#
_entry.id   AF-A0A831TXU8-F1
#
_cell.length_a   1.000
_cell.length_b   1.000
_cell.length_c   1.000
_cell.angle_alpha   90.00
_cell.angle_beta   90.00
_cell.angle_gamma   90.00
#
_symmetry.space_group_name_H-M   'P 1'
#
loop_
_entity.id
_entity.type
_entity.pdbx_description
1 polymer ?
#
loop_
_entity_poly.entity_id
_entity_poly.type
_entity_poly.pdbx_seq_one_letter_code
_entity_poly.pdbx_strand_id
1 'polypeptide(L)'
;MSHKEKITFKVLTVLIMVLIIVYLLNVNQFIFNPILEIIGAVFLPIIFTGIFYYLCRPLVQWLENRKIPTIVAILLLYSVIGSLLFIAIKTLGPIIHEQFVSFVDSVPAMIDFVIRWLESIQNQRSSIPSVVRDALPDLNEKLKTQLNQNTGYIADSIFGAFSWISNLLLAFGLVPFILFYALKDGKHFAHD
;
A
#
# COMPACT_ATOMS: atom_id res chain seq x y z
N MET A 1 -20.59 39.40 -36.38
CA MET A 1 -20.48 38.36 -35.34
C MET A 1 -21.14 38.86 -34.06
N SER A 2 -22.28 38.25 -33.70
CA SER A 2 -23.01 38.51 -32.46
C SER A 2 -22.10 38.28 -31.25
N HIS A 3 -22.28 39.03 -30.17
CA HIS A 3 -21.43 38.92 -28.97
C HIS A 3 -21.35 37.48 -28.44
N LYS A 4 -22.44 36.70 -28.61
CA LYS A 4 -22.50 35.28 -28.29
C LYS A 4 -21.58 34.42 -29.17
N GLU A 5 -21.50 34.70 -30.48
CA GLU A 5 -20.67 33.94 -31.43
C GLU A 5 -19.16 34.11 -31.16
N LYS A 6 -18.73 35.30 -30.73
CA LYS A 6 -17.33 35.55 -30.35
C LYS A 6 -16.93 34.77 -29.09
N ILE A 7 -17.83 34.65 -28.12
CA ILE A 7 -17.60 33.88 -26.89
C ILE A 7 -17.54 32.39 -27.22
N THR A 8 -18.47 31.87 -28.01
CA THR A 8 -18.46 30.47 -28.46
C THR A 8 -17.20 30.14 -29.25
N PHE A 9 -16.76 31.03 -30.14
CA PHE A 9 -15.51 30.86 -30.89
C PHE A 9 -14.28 30.84 -29.97
N LYS A 10 -14.21 31.73 -28.98
CA LYS A 10 -13.11 31.75 -28.00
C LYS A 10 -13.07 30.48 -27.14
N VAL A 11 -14.22 29.99 -26.70
CA VAL A 11 -14.33 28.74 -25.93
C VAL A 11 -13.88 27.55 -26.78
N LEU A 12 -14.31 27.47 -28.05
CA LEU A 12 -13.90 26.40 -28.97
C LEU A 12 -12.38 26.42 -29.20
N THR A 13 -11.78 27.59 -29.43
CA THR A 13 -10.33 27.73 -29.62
C THR A 13 -9.57 27.31 -28.36
N VAL A 14 -10.00 27.72 -27.16
CA VAL A 14 -9.37 27.29 -25.90
C VAL A 14 -9.50 25.79 -25.70
N LEU A 15 -10.67 25.21 -25.97
CA LEU A 15 -10.91 23.77 -25.86
C LEU A 15 -9.97 22.98 -26.78
N ILE A 16 -9.86 23.38 -28.04
CA ILE A 16 -8.95 22.74 -29.02
C ILE A 16 -7.49 22.87 -28.55
N MET A 17 -7.10 24.04 -28.03
CA MET A 17 -5.74 24.25 -27.53
C MET A 17 -5.41 23.34 -26.34
N VAL A 18 -6.35 23.18 -25.40
CA VAL A 18 -6.21 22.25 -24.26
C VAL A 18 -6.10 20.81 -24.75
N LEU A 19 -6.94 20.37 -25.69
CA LEU A 19 -6.85 19.01 -26.25
C LEU A 19 -5.50 18.76 -26.94
N ILE A 20 -4.97 19.73 -27.67
CA ILE A 20 -3.64 19.62 -28.32
C ILE A 20 -2.54 19.50 -27.26
N ILE A 21 -2.61 20.29 -26.18
CA ILE A 21 -1.64 20.20 -25.08
C ILE A 21 -1.70 18.80 -24.44
N VAL A 22 -2.88 18.29 -24.14
CA VAL A 22 -3.04 16.94 -23.58
C VAL A 22 -2.51 15.87 -24.53
N TYR A 23 -2.76 15.99 -25.83
CA TYR A 23 -2.23 15.08 -26.85
C TYR A 23 -0.69 15.11 -26.91
N LEU A 24 -0.09 16.31 -26.89
CA LEU A 24 1.36 16.47 -26.88
C LEU A 24 1.99 15.92 -25.59
N LEU A 25 1.34 16.09 -24.43
CA LEU A 25 1.77 15.48 -23.17
C LEU A 25 1.74 13.95 -23.25
N ASN A 26 0.71 13.37 -23.88
CA ASN A 26 0.58 11.93 -24.05
C ASN A 26 1.67 11.35 -25.00
N VAL A 27 1.94 12.02 -26.12
CA VAL A 27 2.98 11.61 -27.06
C VAL A 27 4.39 11.70 -26.45
N ASN A 28 4.63 12.70 -25.59
CA ASN A 28 5.93 12.91 -24.95
C ASN A 28 6.02 12.26 -23.55
N GLN A 29 5.21 11.23 -23.27
CA GLN A 29 5.23 10.50 -21.99
C GLN A 29 6.62 9.99 -21.60
N PHE A 30 7.49 9.71 -22.57
CA PHE A 30 8.89 9.35 -22.33
C PHE A 30 9.64 10.36 -21.44
N ILE A 31 9.34 11.66 -21.55
CA ILE A 31 9.98 12.71 -20.74
C ILE A 31 9.23 12.93 -19.43
N PHE A 32 7.90 12.84 -19.43
CA PHE A 32 7.08 13.16 -18.26
C PHE A 32 6.99 12.03 -17.24
N ASN A 33 6.94 10.77 -17.68
CA ASN A 33 6.88 9.61 -16.79
C ASN A 33 8.02 9.58 -15.76
N PRO A 34 9.31 9.71 -16.14
CA PRO A 34 10.38 9.70 -15.15
C PRO A 34 10.32 10.88 -14.17
N ILE A 35 9.87 12.06 -14.61
CA ILE A 35 9.70 13.23 -13.73
C ILE A 35 8.61 12.98 -12.69
N LEU A 36 7.46 12.46 -13.14
CA LEU A 36 6.33 12.14 -12.25
C LEU A 36 6.68 11.02 -11.29
N GLU A 37 7.44 10.02 -11.73
CA GLU A 37 7.94 8.93 -10.89
C GLU A 37 8.89 9.46 -9.80
N ILE A 38 9.83 10.35 -10.13
CA ILE A 38 10.73 10.98 -9.15
C ILE A 38 9.94 11.81 -8.14
N ILE A 39 9.01 12.65 -8.61
CA ILE A 39 8.17 13.46 -7.73
C ILE A 39 7.35 12.55 -6.82
N GLY A 40 6.68 11.53 -7.38
CA GLY A 40 5.90 10.56 -6.62
C GLY A 40 6.71 9.78 -5.59
N ALA A 41 7.95 9.39 -5.93
CA ALA A 41 8.84 8.66 -5.06
C ALA A 41 9.28 9.47 -3.82
N VAL A 42 9.44 10.79 -3.95
CA VAL A 42 9.87 11.67 -2.85
C VAL A 42 8.68 12.30 -2.12
N PHE A 43 7.53 12.43 -2.77
CA PHE A 43 6.32 13.03 -2.20
C PHE A 43 5.85 12.31 -0.93
N LEU A 44 5.79 10.98 -0.96
CA LEU A 44 5.32 10.20 0.17
C LEU A 44 6.28 10.32 1.38
N PRO A 45 7.62 10.13 1.25
CA PRO A 45 8.57 10.41 2.32
C PRO A 45 8.46 11.81 2.93
N ILE A 46 8.19 12.85 2.13
CA ILE A 46 8.04 14.23 2.62
C ILE A 46 6.82 14.35 3.54
N ILE A 47 5.66 13.82 3.11
CA ILE A 47 4.43 13.87 3.92
C ILE A 47 4.64 13.14 5.25
N PHE A 48 5.16 11.91 5.21
CA PHE A 48 5.44 11.16 6.43
C PHE A 48 6.45 11.86 7.31
N THR A 49 7.48 12.48 6.73
CA THR A 49 8.45 13.28 7.48
C THR A 49 7.76 14.44 8.19
N GLY A 50 6.82 15.15 7.55
CA GLY A 50 6.05 16.21 8.19
C GLY A 50 5.26 15.72 9.41
N ILE A 51 4.62 14.55 9.29
CA ILE A 51 3.88 13.92 10.40
C ILE A 51 4.85 13.53 11.53
N PHE A 52 5.93 12.81 11.21
CA PHE A 52 6.92 12.40 12.20
C PHE A 52 7.64 13.58 12.84
N TYR A 53 7.90 14.64 12.09
CA TYR A 53 8.49 15.87 12.61
C TYR A 53 7.62 16.44 13.72
N TYR A 54 6.33 16.61 13.48
CA TYR A 54 5.42 17.15 14.49
C TYR A 54 5.34 16.26 15.73
N LEU A 55 5.35 14.94 15.54
CA LEU A 55 5.32 13.97 16.64
C LEU A 55 6.63 13.93 17.45
N CYS A 56 7.77 14.00 16.78
CA CYS A 56 9.09 13.84 17.40
C CYS A 56 9.65 15.15 17.96
N ARG A 57 9.26 16.30 17.40
CA ARG A 57 9.71 17.63 17.83
C ARG A 57 9.51 17.89 19.33
N PRO A 58 8.36 17.61 19.97
CA PRO A 58 8.21 17.83 21.41
C PRO A 58 9.17 16.96 22.23
N LEU A 59 9.45 15.73 21.78
CA LEU A 59 10.42 14.84 22.43
C LEU A 59 11.84 15.41 22.35
N VAL A 60 12.23 15.92 21.17
CA VAL A 60 13.55 16.54 20.96
C VAL A 60 13.67 17.82 21.77
N GLN A 61 12.65 18.69 21.78
CA GLN A 61 12.63 19.91 22.60
C GLN A 61 12.75 19.63 24.10
N TRP A 62 12.11 18.55 24.59
CA TRP A 62 12.25 18.13 25.98
C TRP A 62 13.69 17.73 26.33
N LEU A 63 14.40 17.05 25.42
CA LEU A 63 15.82 16.72 25.59
C LEU A 63 16.71 17.97 25.53
N GLU A 64 16.42 18.90 24.63
CA GLU A 64 17.15 20.17 24.51
C GLU A 64 17.02 21.04 25.75
N ASN A 65 15.84 21.09 26.36
CA ASN A 65 15.60 21.79 27.63
C ASN A 65 16.45 21.22 28.78
N ARG A 66 16.95 19.99 28.65
CA ARG A 66 17.91 19.37 29.58
C ARG A 66 19.38 19.65 29.23
N LYS A 67 19.64 20.66 28.38
CA LYS A 67 20.97 21.03 27.88
C LYS A 67 21.65 19.98 26.99
N ILE A 68 20.88 19.08 26.39
CA ILE A 68 21.41 18.11 25.41
C ILE A 68 21.49 18.79 24.03
N PRO A 69 22.62 18.69 23.31
CA PRO A 69 22.72 19.23 21.95
C PRO A 69 21.68 18.59 21.02
N THR A 70 21.05 19.39 20.15
CA THR A 70 20.00 18.93 19.20
C THR A 70 20.39 17.65 18.46
N ILE A 71 21.63 17.58 17.97
CA ILE A 71 22.16 16.44 17.21
C ILE A 71 22.16 15.17 18.08
N VAL A 72 22.59 15.28 19.34
CA VAL A 72 22.61 14.15 20.28
C VAL A 72 21.19 13.72 20.63
N ALA A 73 20.27 14.67 20.81
CA ALA A 73 18.86 14.37 21.06
C ALA A 73 18.22 13.59 19.90
N ILE A 74 18.48 13.98 18.65
CA ILE A 74 17.98 13.27 17.47
C ILE A 74 18.60 11.87 17.34
N LEU A 75 19.90 11.73 17.59
CA LEU A 75 20.56 10.42 17.57
C LEU A 75 20.01 9.46 18.62
N LEU A 76 19.74 9.97 19.83
CA LEU A 76 19.15 9.20 20.91
C LEU A 76 17.72 8.77 20.55
N LEU A 77 16.93 9.68 19.98
CA LEU A 77 15.60 9.39 19.46
C LEU A 77 15.63 8.25 18.41
N TYR A 78 16.54 8.33 17.43
CA TYR A 78 16.68 7.29 16.41
C TYR A 78 17.17 5.96 16.97
N SER A 79 18.03 5.98 17.99
CA SER A 79 18.46 4.75 18.68
C SER A 79 17.29 4.07 19.39
N VAL A 80 16.45 4.84 20.09
CA VAL A 80 15.26 4.30 20.80
C VAL A 80 14.22 3.79 19.81
N ILE A 81 13.87 4.57 18.79
CA ILE A 81 12.88 4.15 17.78
C ILE A 81 13.39 2.95 16.99
N GLY A 82 14.66 2.99 16.55
CA GLY A 82 15.28 1.91 15.78
C GLY A 82 15.36 0.60 16.57
N SER A 83 15.73 0.65 17.85
CA SER A 83 15.75 -0.54 18.71
C SER A 83 14.35 -1.10 18.95
N LEU A 84 13.36 -0.23 19.21
CA LEU A 84 11.97 -0.65 19.38
C LEU A 84 11.43 -1.33 18.11
N LEU A 85 11.67 -0.73 16.94
CA LEU A 85 11.26 -1.30 15.65
C LEU A 85 11.99 -2.62 15.37
N PHE A 86 13.29 -2.70 15.64
CA PHE A 86 14.05 -3.94 15.45
C PHE A 86 13.50 -5.08 16.30
N ILE A 87 13.20 -4.83 17.58
CA ILE A 87 12.59 -5.83 18.48
C ILE A 87 11.20 -6.22 17.98
N ALA A 88 10.39 -5.23 17.58
CA ALA A 88 9.05 -5.45 17.06
C ALA A 88 9.08 -6.32 15.80
N ILE A 89 9.92 -6.02 14.81
CA ILE A 89 10.03 -6.80 13.57
C ILE A 89 10.57 -8.20 13.85
N LYS A 90 11.61 -8.33 14.69
CA LYS A 90 12.19 -9.62 15.06
C LYS A 90 11.17 -10.54 15.74
N THR A 91 10.24 -9.98 16.52
CA THR A 91 9.26 -10.75 17.30
C THR A 91 7.96 -10.95 16.54
N LEU A 92 7.36 -9.87 16.04
CA LEU A 92 6.07 -9.89 15.35
C LEU A 92 6.18 -10.38 13.90
N GLY A 93 7.30 -10.09 13.23
CA GLY A 93 7.55 -10.50 11.84
C GLY A 93 7.36 -12.00 11.60
N PRO A 94 8.08 -12.89 12.32
CA PRO A 94 7.90 -14.34 12.15
C PRO A 94 6.51 -14.80 12.55
N ILE A 95 5.93 -14.26 13.63
CA ILE A 95 4.59 -14.65 14.09
C ILE A 95 3.54 -14.37 13.01
N ILE A 96 3.56 -13.18 12.40
CA ILE A 96 2.64 -12.82 11.32
C ILE A 96 2.90 -13.70 10.09
N HIS A 97 4.17 -13.95 9.76
CA HIS A 97 4.53 -14.80 8.62
C HIS A 97 4.04 -16.23 8.79
N GLU A 98 4.33 -16.88 9.92
CA GLU A 98 3.93 -18.25 10.23
C GLU A 98 2.40 -18.38 10.31
N GLN A 99 1.73 -17.43 10.96
CA GLN A 99 0.26 -17.40 11.01
C GLN A 99 -0.35 -17.31 9.62
N PHE A 100 0.27 -16.52 8.74
CA PHE A 100 -0.23 -16.34 7.38
C PHE A 100 0.05 -17.54 6.48
N VAL A 101 1.27 -18.09 6.52
CA VAL A 101 1.63 -19.31 5.78
C VAL A 101 0.72 -20.46 6.22
N SER A 102 0.53 -20.64 7.53
CA SER A 102 -0.38 -21.66 8.05
C SER A 102 -1.82 -21.46 7.59
N PHE A 103 -2.31 -20.22 7.48
CA PHE A 103 -3.63 -19.94 6.94
C PHE A 103 -3.75 -20.36 5.47
N VAL A 104 -2.79 -19.94 4.63
CA VAL A 104 -2.76 -20.29 3.20
C VAL A 104 -2.67 -21.81 3.03
N ASP A 105 -1.81 -22.49 3.79
CA ASP A 105 -1.64 -23.94 3.77
C ASP A 105 -2.88 -24.70 4.27
N SER A 106 -3.72 -24.06 5.11
CA SER A 106 -4.95 -24.66 5.64
C SER A 106 -6.17 -24.46 4.73
N VAL A 107 -6.12 -23.51 3.79
CA VAL A 107 -7.24 -23.25 2.85
C VAL A 107 -7.62 -24.51 2.05
N PRO A 108 -6.68 -25.27 1.44
CA PRO A 108 -7.00 -26.52 0.73
C PRO A 108 -7.69 -27.55 1.63
N ALA A 109 -7.24 -27.72 2.87
CA ALA A 109 -7.83 -28.67 3.81
C ALA A 109 -9.26 -28.28 4.21
N MET A 110 -9.54 -26.98 4.38
CA MET A 110 -10.87 -26.46 4.66
C MET A 110 -11.84 -26.72 3.50
N ILE A 111 -11.36 -26.57 2.27
CA ILE A 111 -12.11 -26.88 1.05
C ILE A 111 -12.43 -28.37 0.97
N ASP A 112 -11.43 -29.23 1.17
CA ASP A 112 -11.61 -30.68 1.12
C ASP A 112 -12.64 -31.15 2.16
N PHE A 113 -12.64 -30.52 3.34
CA PHE A 113 -13.65 -30.76 4.36
C PHE A 113 -15.07 -30.40 3.87
N VAL A 114 -15.24 -29.24 3.25
CA VAL A 114 -16.54 -28.82 2.68
C VAL A 114 -16.98 -29.77 1.56
N ILE A 115 -16.07 -30.17 0.66
CA ILE A 115 -16.35 -31.12 -0.42
C ILE A 115 -16.80 -32.46 0.15
N ARG A 116 -16.06 -33.03 1.12
CA ARG A 116 -16.42 -34.30 1.77
C ARG A 116 -17.74 -34.20 2.54
N TRP A 117 -18.03 -33.06 3.16
CA TRP A 117 -19.30 -32.83 3.83
C TRP A 117 -20.46 -32.81 2.83
N LEU A 118 -20.31 -32.11 1.69
CA LEU A 118 -21.30 -32.12 0.61
C LEU A 118 -21.50 -33.52 0.01
N GLU A 119 -20.43 -34.27 -0.18
CA GLU A 119 -20.49 -35.68 -0.65
C GLU A 119 -21.19 -36.59 0.38
N SER A 120 -20.97 -36.38 1.68
CA SER A 120 -21.65 -37.14 2.74
C SER A 120 -23.15 -36.88 2.77
N ILE A 121 -23.55 -35.63 2.53
CA ILE A 121 -24.93 -35.19 2.37
C ILE A 121 -25.53 -35.83 1.12
N GLN A 122 -24.81 -35.81 -0.01
CA GLN A 122 -25.25 -36.45 -1.25
C GLN A 122 -25.44 -37.98 -1.13
N ASN A 123 -24.60 -38.64 -0.33
CA ASN A 123 -24.68 -40.08 -0.09
C ASN A 123 -25.85 -40.47 0.83
N GLN A 124 -26.33 -39.56 1.69
CA GLN A 124 -27.61 -39.67 2.41
C GLN A 124 -28.78 -39.30 1.46
N ARG A 125 -28.95 -40.09 0.39
CA ARG A 125 -29.88 -39.83 -0.72
C ARG A 125 -31.38 -39.77 -0.37
N SER A 126 -31.77 -40.03 0.88
CA SER A 126 -33.18 -40.15 1.27
C SER A 126 -33.86 -38.84 1.67
N SER A 127 -33.12 -37.76 1.93
CA SER A 127 -33.65 -36.57 2.63
C SER A 127 -33.56 -35.26 1.83
N ILE A 128 -33.00 -35.29 0.62
CA ILE A 128 -32.58 -34.07 -0.10
C ILE A 128 -33.47 -33.84 -1.33
N PRO A 129 -33.99 -32.61 -1.54
CA PRO A 129 -34.74 -32.27 -2.75
C PRO A 129 -33.95 -32.54 -4.04
N SER A 130 -34.63 -33.07 -5.07
CA SER A 130 -34.02 -33.44 -6.37
C SER A 130 -33.24 -32.31 -7.03
N VAL A 131 -33.72 -31.07 -6.90
CA VAL A 131 -33.09 -29.85 -7.41
C VAL A 131 -31.68 -29.64 -6.84
N VAL A 132 -31.48 -29.98 -5.56
CA VAL A 132 -30.17 -29.87 -4.90
C VAL A 132 -29.27 -31.04 -5.31
N ARG A 133 -29.84 -32.25 -5.46
CA ARG A 133 -29.09 -33.45 -5.86
C ARG A 133 -28.43 -33.33 -7.23
N ASP A 134 -29.10 -32.65 -8.17
CA ASP A 134 -28.63 -32.52 -9.55
C ASP A 134 -27.64 -31.34 -9.73
N ALA A 135 -27.63 -30.37 -8.81
CA ALA A 135 -26.71 -29.22 -8.82
C ALA A 135 -25.37 -29.47 -8.11
N LEU A 136 -25.31 -30.44 -7.19
CA LEU A 136 -24.12 -30.76 -6.40
C LEU A 136 -22.88 -31.21 -7.21
N PRO A 137 -23.00 -32.05 -8.25
CA PRO A 137 -21.84 -32.48 -9.05
C PRO A 137 -21.15 -31.32 -9.78
N ASP A 138 -21.95 -30.44 -10.39
CA ASP A 138 -21.48 -29.27 -11.13
C ASP A 138 -20.83 -28.23 -10.19
N LEU A 139 -21.36 -28.08 -8.97
CA LEU A 139 -20.75 -27.27 -7.90
C LEU A 139 -19.40 -27.85 -7.46
N ASN A 140 -19.31 -29.17 -7.27
CA ASN A 140 -18.09 -29.82 -6.81
C ASN A 140 -16.96 -29.71 -7.86
N GLU A 141 -17.29 -29.87 -9.15
CA GLU A 141 -16.34 -29.73 -10.26
C GLU A 141 -15.91 -28.28 -10.47
N LYS A 142 -16.84 -27.31 -10.41
CA LYS A 142 -16.51 -25.88 -10.49
C LYS A 142 -15.68 -25.41 -9.31
N LEU A 143 -15.97 -25.87 -8.09
CA LEU A 143 -15.16 -25.58 -6.91
C LEU A 143 -13.73 -26.11 -7.08
N LYS A 144 -13.56 -27.38 -7.47
CA LYS A 144 -12.22 -27.97 -7.69
C LYS A 144 -11.43 -27.22 -8.77
N THR A 145 -12.09 -26.84 -9.86
CA THR A 145 -11.45 -26.13 -10.98
C THR A 145 -11.09 -24.69 -10.63
N GLN A 146 -12.00 -23.95 -9.98
CA GLN A 146 -11.77 -22.56 -9.56
C GLN A 146 -10.75 -22.46 -8.44
N LEU A 147 -10.70 -23.44 -7.52
CA LEU A 147 -9.75 -23.41 -6.42
C LEU A 147 -8.33 -23.69 -6.86
N ASN A 148 -8.11 -24.68 -7.72
CA ASN A 148 -6.78 -24.93 -8.29
C ASN A 148 -6.25 -23.74 -9.10
N GLN A 149 -7.14 -22.99 -9.77
CA GLN A 149 -6.77 -21.78 -10.50
C GLN A 149 -6.55 -20.60 -9.52
N ASN A 150 -7.38 -20.45 -8.49
CA ASN A 150 -7.34 -19.30 -7.56
C ASN A 150 -6.30 -19.39 -6.45
N THR A 151 -5.85 -20.57 -6.03
CA THR A 151 -4.74 -20.66 -5.04
C THR A 151 -3.46 -20.02 -5.56
N GLY A 152 -3.18 -20.13 -6.86
CA GLY A 152 -2.08 -19.40 -7.51
C GLY A 152 -2.31 -17.89 -7.50
N TYR A 153 -3.50 -17.42 -7.88
CA TYR A 153 -3.83 -15.99 -7.89
C TYR A 153 -3.79 -15.33 -6.51
N ILE A 154 -4.19 -16.05 -5.45
CA ILE A 154 -4.12 -15.55 -4.07
C ILE A 154 -2.65 -15.36 -3.68
N ALA A 155 -1.83 -16.41 -3.86
CA ALA A 155 -0.40 -16.36 -3.57
C ALA A 155 0.30 -15.24 -4.35
N ASP A 156 0.05 -15.11 -5.65
CA ASP A 156 0.64 -14.07 -6.51
C ASP A 156 0.22 -12.65 -6.11
N SER A 157 -1.05 -12.46 -5.73
CA SER A 157 -1.54 -11.17 -5.24
C SER A 157 -0.85 -10.78 -3.93
N ILE A 158 -0.55 -11.74 -3.08
CA ILE A 158 0.14 -11.53 -1.80
C ILE A 158 1.62 -11.25 -2.03
N PHE A 159 2.30 -12.02 -2.88
CA PHE A 159 3.69 -11.72 -3.27
C PHE A 159 3.79 -10.34 -3.94
N GLY A 160 2.80 -9.96 -4.74
CA GLY A 160 2.65 -8.61 -5.29
C GLY A 160 2.52 -7.54 -4.20
N ALA A 161 1.68 -7.76 -3.17
CA ALA A 161 1.55 -6.85 -2.04
C ALA A 161 2.86 -6.72 -1.24
N PHE A 162 3.57 -7.82 -1.03
CA PHE A 162 4.86 -7.84 -0.34
C PHE A 162 5.93 -7.09 -1.13
N SER A 163 5.94 -7.25 -2.46
CA SER A 163 6.80 -6.50 -3.39
C SER A 163 6.49 -5.00 -3.35
N TRP A 164 5.21 -4.62 -3.35
CA TRP A 164 4.79 -3.22 -3.21
C TRP A 164 5.23 -2.61 -1.87
N ILE A 165 5.02 -3.32 -0.76
CA ILE A 165 5.50 -2.91 0.57
C ILE A 165 7.03 -2.78 0.61
N SER A 166 7.75 -3.69 -0.04
CA SER A 166 9.21 -3.63 -0.12
C SER A 166 9.67 -2.39 -0.88
N ASN A 167 9.02 -2.06 -2.00
CA ASN A 167 9.30 -0.83 -2.75
C ASN A 167 8.97 0.43 -1.93
N LEU A 168 7.88 0.40 -1.16
CA LEU A 168 7.57 1.48 -0.21
C LEU A 168 8.64 1.60 0.87
N LEU A 169 9.11 0.50 1.46
CA LEU A 169 10.18 0.52 2.45
C LEU A 169 11.47 1.13 1.91
N LEU A 170 11.83 0.83 0.65
CA LEU A 170 12.97 1.46 -0.02
C LEU A 170 12.78 2.97 -0.16
N ALA A 171 11.59 3.43 -0.57
CA ALA A 171 11.27 4.86 -0.64
C ALA A 171 11.29 5.52 0.75
N PHE A 172 10.80 4.83 1.78
CA PHE A 172 10.82 5.27 3.18
C PHE A 172 12.25 5.39 3.73
N GLY A 173 13.26 4.80 3.08
CA GLY A 173 14.66 4.99 3.44
C GLY A 173 15.10 6.47 3.46
N LEU A 174 14.41 7.35 2.72
CA LEU A 174 14.66 8.79 2.72
C LEU A 174 14.11 9.51 3.97
N VAL A 175 13.06 8.97 4.61
CA VAL A 175 12.40 9.58 5.77
C VAL A 175 13.37 9.90 6.91
N PRO A 176 14.23 8.98 7.39
CA PRO A 176 15.15 9.29 8.49
C PRO A 176 16.14 10.42 8.13
N PHE A 177 16.56 10.54 6.87
CA PHE A 177 17.44 11.62 6.45
C PHE A 177 16.71 12.97 6.43
N ILE A 178 15.53 13.03 5.80
CA ILE A 178 14.74 14.27 5.72
C ILE A 178 14.30 14.70 7.12
N LEU A 179 13.87 13.76 7.95
CA LEU A 179 13.45 14.01 9.33
C LEU A 179 14.60 14.53 10.19
N PHE A 180 15.83 14.02 10.00
CA PHE A 180 17.00 14.50 10.73
C PHE A 180 17.25 15.99 10.46
N TYR A 181 17.28 16.37 9.18
CA TYR A 181 17.45 17.77 8.79
C TYR A 181 16.27 18.63 9.23
N ALA A 182 15.03 18.14 9.09
CA ALA A 182 13.84 18.85 9.54
C ALA A 182 13.87 19.13 11.06
N LEU A 183 14.25 18.15 11.88
CA LEU A 183 14.36 18.32 13.34
C LEU A 183 15.52 19.24 13.73
N LYS A 184 16.68 19.09 13.08
CA LYS A 184 17.88 19.88 13.33
C LYS A 184 17.67 21.36 12.99
N ASP A 185 17.16 21.63 11.80
CA ASP A 185 17.07 22.99 11.23
C ASP A 185 15.70 23.64 11.48
N GLY A 186 14.70 22.86 11.93
CA GLY A 186 13.35 23.33 12.31
C GLY A 186 13.30 24.43 13.38
N LYS A 187 14.43 24.75 14.03
CA LYS A 187 14.54 25.89 14.96
C LYS A 187 14.64 27.24 14.25
N HIS A 188 15.22 27.26 13.05
CA HIS A 188 15.38 28.49 12.26
C HIS A 188 14.08 28.94 11.56
N PHE A 189 13.12 28.03 11.35
CA PHE A 189 11.87 28.34 10.63
C PHE A 189 10.73 28.88 11.51
N ALA A 190 10.89 28.90 12.84
CA ALA A 190 9.81 29.26 13.78
C ALA A 190 10.05 30.57 14.55
N HIS A 191 11.05 31.36 14.15
CA HIS A 191 11.42 32.61 14.83
C HIS A 191 11.53 33.83 13.91
N ASP A 192 10.96 33.74 12.70
CA ASP A 192 10.65 34.87 11.83
C ASP A 192 9.14 34.97 11.61
#